data_AF-A0ABD5YYD0-F1
#
_entry.id   AF-A0ABD5YYD0-F1
#
_cell.length_a   1.000
_cell.length_b   1.000
_cell.length_c   1.000
_cell.angle_alpha   90.00
_cell.angle_beta   90.00
_cell.angle_gamma   90.00
#
_symmetry.space_group_name_H-M   'P 1'
#
loop_
_entity.id
_entity.type
_entity.pdbx_description
1 polymer ?
#
loop_
_entity_poly.entity_id
_entity_poly.type
_entity_poly.pdbx_seq_one_letter_code
_entity_poly.pdbx_strand_id
1 'polypeptide(L)'
;MSDTNQRDTHPVTRRTAIKSIAGVAGIGVGTLTLSGRASAVGEYLIRHMDSWKVLDATGDNHGANVVLWDYWGGDNQRWYLTFSGDERRFKNVDNGLVLGVKGSNIQNGANVTVRNPGIGPEQSWFSSPLSGGGIVSRTGTLAK
;
A
#
# COMPACT_ATOMS: atom_id res chain seq x y z
N MET A 1 21.60 27.93 -7.01
CA MET A 1 20.15 27.96 -7.30
C MET A 1 19.48 27.09 -6.25
N SER A 2 18.49 27.66 -5.58
CA SER A 2 17.97 27.29 -4.26
C SER A 2 17.43 25.86 -4.19
N ASP A 3 17.98 25.10 -3.24
CA ASP A 3 17.48 23.82 -2.76
C ASP A 3 16.19 24.07 -1.96
N THR A 4 15.03 23.91 -2.60
CA THR A 4 13.74 23.95 -1.91
C THR A 4 13.53 22.63 -1.20
N ASN A 5 14.21 22.49 -0.07
CA ASN A 5 13.95 21.52 0.97
C ASN A 5 12.52 21.75 1.49
N GLN A 6 11.51 21.22 0.80
CA GLN A 6 10.11 21.11 1.27
C GLN A 6 9.99 20.04 2.37
N ARG A 7 10.85 20.15 3.40
CA ARG A 7 10.53 19.62 4.71
C ARG A 7 9.49 20.57 5.30
N ASP A 8 8.34 20.03 5.66
CA ASP A 8 7.23 20.69 6.37
C ASP A 8 6.19 21.40 5.49
N THR A 9 5.18 20.66 5.01
CA THR A 9 3.76 21.07 5.12
C THR A 9 2.81 19.91 4.76
N HIS A 10 2.61 18.92 5.64
CA HIS A 10 1.37 18.14 5.62
C HIS A 10 0.87 17.91 7.07
N PRO A 11 -0.37 18.30 7.40
CA PRO A 11 -0.88 18.27 8.77
C PRO A 11 -1.13 16.83 9.24
N VAL A 12 -0.52 16.47 10.36
CA VAL A 12 -0.75 15.19 11.06
C VAL A 12 -2.15 15.20 11.67
N THR A 13 -3.08 14.41 11.12
CA THR A 13 -4.33 14.07 11.83
C THR A 13 -4.20 12.67 12.40
N ARG A 14 -3.80 12.54 13.68
CA ARG A 14 -3.90 11.26 14.39
C ARG A 14 -5.38 10.89 14.54
N ARG A 15 -5.82 9.80 13.90
CA ARG A 15 -7.08 9.12 14.26
C ARG A 15 -6.76 7.83 15.02
N THR A 16 -7.34 7.70 16.21
CA THR A 16 -7.22 6.51 17.07
C THR A 16 -8.32 5.49 16.74
N ALA A 17 -7.90 4.21 16.73
CA ALA A 17 -8.65 2.96 16.86
C ALA A 17 -9.14 2.23 15.58
N ILE A 18 -8.54 1.05 15.33
CA ILE A 18 -9.29 -0.15 14.95
C ILE A 18 -9.06 -1.18 16.05
N LYS A 19 -10.12 -1.52 16.79
CA LYS A 19 -10.14 -2.67 17.69
C LYS A 19 -10.00 -3.94 16.85
N SER A 20 -9.02 -4.78 17.16
CA SER A 20 -8.88 -6.11 16.60
C SER A 20 -10.17 -6.90 16.80
N ILE A 21 -10.74 -7.49 15.74
CA ILE A 21 -11.85 -8.43 15.85
C ILE A 21 -11.26 -9.80 16.20
N ALA A 22 -10.98 -10.01 17.48
CA ALA A 22 -10.80 -11.34 18.05
C ALA A 22 -12.13 -11.70 18.72
N GLY A 23 -12.89 -12.57 18.06
CA GLY A 23 -14.24 -12.90 18.51
C GLY A 23 -14.84 -14.11 17.82
N VAL A 24 -14.19 -15.27 17.94
CA VAL A 24 -14.92 -16.54 18.02
C VAL A 24 -14.31 -17.34 19.18
N ALA A 25 -15.09 -17.48 20.25
CA ALA A 25 -14.80 -18.38 21.36
C ALA A 25 -15.20 -19.81 20.95
N GLY A 26 -14.33 -20.78 21.20
CA GLY A 26 -14.62 -22.20 21.04
C GLY A 26 -13.35 -23.05 21.03
N ILE A 27 -13.09 -23.77 22.11
CA ILE A 27 -12.01 -24.75 22.20
C ILE A 27 -12.33 -25.91 21.27
N GLY A 28 -11.44 -26.18 20.31
CA GLY A 28 -11.49 -27.36 19.46
C GLY A 28 -10.28 -27.38 18.54
N VAL A 29 -9.34 -28.29 18.80
CA VAL A 29 -8.30 -28.65 17.82
C VAL A 29 -8.99 -29.33 16.63
N GLY A 30 -9.39 -28.52 15.66
CA GLY A 30 -9.96 -28.91 14.39
C GLY A 30 -9.42 -27.96 13.33
N THR A 31 -8.86 -28.52 12.27
CA THR A 31 -8.26 -27.79 11.15
C THR A 31 -9.12 -26.58 10.74
N LEU A 32 -8.53 -25.38 10.79
CA LEU A 32 -9.14 -24.17 10.24
C LEU A 32 -9.19 -24.33 8.71
N THR A 33 -10.26 -24.91 8.18
CA THR A 33 -10.54 -24.87 6.75
C THR A 33 -11.04 -23.47 6.43
N LEU A 34 -10.14 -22.60 5.98
CA LEU A 34 -10.50 -21.30 5.40
C LEU A 34 -11.15 -21.53 4.02
N SER A 35 -12.37 -22.06 3.99
CA SER A 35 -13.17 -22.10 2.76
C SER A 35 -13.76 -20.72 2.51
N GLY A 36 -12.96 -19.85 1.92
CA GLY A 36 -13.33 -18.48 1.57
C GLY A 36 -12.10 -17.60 1.67
N ARG A 37 -11.59 -17.14 0.54
CA ARG A 37 -10.38 -16.30 0.45
C ARG A 37 -10.58 -15.04 1.29
N ALA A 38 -10.20 -15.09 2.57
CA ALA A 38 -10.21 -13.91 3.41
C ALA A 38 -9.27 -12.89 2.76
N SER A 39 -9.82 -11.74 2.37
CA SER A 39 -9.00 -10.58 2.04
C SER A 39 -8.21 -10.20 3.28
N ALA A 40 -6.95 -10.65 3.34
CA ALA A 40 -6.02 -10.23 4.37
C ALA A 40 -5.69 -8.76 4.12
N VAL A 41 -6.45 -7.85 4.73
CA VAL A 41 -6.15 -6.42 4.69
C VAL A 41 -5.08 -6.16 5.74
N GLY A 42 -3.85 -5.91 5.29
CA GLY A 42 -2.75 -5.46 6.14
C GLY A 42 -2.28 -4.07 5.72
N GLU A 43 -1.71 -3.32 6.65
CA GLU A 43 -0.98 -2.08 6.35
C GLU A 43 0.47 -2.42 6.02
N TYR A 44 0.96 -1.91 4.90
CA TYR A 44 2.30 -2.17 4.38
C TYR A 44 2.97 -0.86 3.99
N LEU A 45 4.29 -0.83 4.12
CA LEU A 45 5.14 0.02 3.29
C LEU A 45 5.71 -0.84 2.16
N ILE A 46 5.85 -0.25 0.98
CA ILE A 46 6.43 -0.91 -0.19
C ILE A 46 7.81 -0.30 -0.39
N ARG A 47 8.86 -1.08 -0.14
CA ARG A 47 10.24 -0.60 -0.13
C ARG A 47 11.01 -1.12 -1.34
N HIS A 48 11.75 -0.24 -1.99
CA HIS A 48 12.75 -0.62 -2.96
C HIS A 48 14.00 -1.13 -2.23
N MET A 49 14.43 -2.36 -2.52
CA MET A 49 15.47 -3.05 -1.74
C MET A 49 16.86 -2.42 -1.87
N ASP A 50 17.20 -1.85 -3.02
CA ASP A 50 18.55 -1.29 -3.23
C ASP A 50 18.68 0.13 -2.67
N SER A 51 17.64 0.95 -2.85
CA SER A 51 17.67 2.37 -2.45
C SER A 51 17.11 2.62 -1.06
N TRP A 52 16.45 1.63 -0.46
CA TRP A 52 15.75 1.69 0.83
C TRP A 52 14.60 2.71 0.92
N LYS A 53 14.29 3.41 -0.18
CA LYS A 53 13.16 4.32 -0.33
C LYS A 53 11.84 3.55 -0.42
N VAL A 54 10.75 4.24 -0.11
CA VAL A 54 9.40 3.67 -0.08
C VAL A 54 8.50 4.31 -1.12
N LEU A 55 7.45 3.57 -1.51
CA LEU A 55 6.38 4.07 -2.35
C LEU A 55 5.60 5.17 -1.62
N ASP A 56 5.57 6.35 -2.20
CA ASP A 56 5.06 7.58 -1.60
C ASP A 56 4.09 8.27 -2.58
N ALA A 57 2.89 8.61 -2.11
CA ALA A 57 1.99 9.49 -2.84
C ALA A 57 2.37 10.95 -2.57
N THR A 58 2.70 11.71 -3.61
CA THR A 58 3.19 13.10 -3.48
C THR A 58 2.13 14.11 -3.02
N GLY A 59 0.88 13.67 -2.85
CA GLY A 59 -0.25 14.49 -2.48
C GLY A 59 -1.47 13.63 -2.14
N ASP A 60 -2.49 14.28 -1.58
CA ASP A 60 -3.69 13.63 -1.04
C ASP A 60 -4.85 13.55 -2.06
N ASN A 61 -4.69 14.16 -3.23
CA ASN A 61 -5.74 14.33 -4.22
C ASN A 61 -5.66 13.32 -5.37
N HIS A 62 -6.80 13.12 -6.05
CA HIS A 62 -6.88 12.31 -7.26
C HIS A 62 -5.84 12.75 -8.30
N GLY A 63 -5.03 11.81 -8.77
CA GLY A 63 -4.02 12.05 -9.79
C GLY A 63 -2.66 12.49 -9.25
N ALA A 64 -2.49 12.66 -7.92
CA ALA A 64 -1.18 12.89 -7.33
C ALA A 64 -0.21 11.76 -7.69
N ASN A 65 1.04 12.13 -7.98
CA ASN A 65 2.02 11.20 -8.48
C ASN A 65 2.40 10.18 -7.41
N VAL A 66 2.90 9.02 -7.84
CA VAL A 66 3.52 8.06 -6.93
C VAL A 66 5.01 7.97 -7.24
N VAL A 67 5.83 8.12 -6.21
CA VAL A 67 7.30 8.22 -6.31
C VAL A 67 7.99 7.29 -5.32
N LEU A 68 9.31 7.17 -5.44
CA LEU A 68 10.15 6.65 -4.36
C LEU A 68 10.66 7.81 -3.52
N TRP A 69 10.45 7.74 -2.21
CA TRP A 69 10.91 8.77 -1.27
C TRP A 69 11.54 8.16 -0.02
N ASP A 70 12.33 8.94 0.70
CA ASP A 70 12.89 8.49 1.98
C ASP A 70 11.75 8.24 2.98
N TYR A 71 11.84 7.15 3.72
CA TYR A 71 10.82 6.80 4.70
C TYR A 71 10.90 7.74 5.91
N TRP A 72 9.81 8.46 6.17
CA TRP A 72 9.66 9.32 7.34
C TRP A 72 8.44 8.95 8.19
N GLY A 73 7.68 7.93 7.78
CA GLY A 73 6.54 7.40 8.54
C GLY A 73 5.20 8.08 8.25
N GLY A 74 5.12 8.89 7.19
CA GLY A 74 3.90 9.54 6.76
C GLY A 74 2.84 8.56 6.27
N ASP A 75 1.56 8.91 6.47
CA ASP A 75 0.41 8.10 6.04
C ASP A 75 0.38 7.92 4.51
N ASN A 76 0.90 8.89 3.76
CA ASN A 76 1.05 8.86 2.31
C ASN A 76 2.08 7.81 1.82
N GLN A 77 2.88 7.25 2.73
CA GLN A 77 3.86 6.18 2.48
C GLN A 77 3.38 4.78 2.90
N ARG A 78 2.14 4.69 3.42
CA ARG A 78 1.56 3.47 3.96
C ARG A 78 0.35 3.08 3.11
N TRP A 79 0.20 1.77 2.90
CA TRP A 79 -0.75 1.22 1.95
C TRP A 79 -1.47 0.02 2.55
N TYR A 80 -2.79 0.05 2.57
CA TYR A 80 -3.59 -1.14 2.79
C TYR A 80 -3.55 -2.02 1.55
N LEU A 81 -3.23 -3.30 1.72
CA LEU A 81 -3.16 -4.27 0.64
C LEU A 81 -4.32 -5.25 0.73
N THR A 82 -5.09 -5.36 -0.34
CA THR A 82 -6.16 -6.35 -0.48
C THR A 82 -5.74 -7.43 -1.47
N PHE A 83 -6.02 -8.69 -1.13
CA PHE A 83 -5.73 -9.86 -1.95
C PHE A 83 -7.03 -10.53 -2.39
N SER A 84 -7.17 -10.77 -3.70
CA SER A 84 -8.28 -11.53 -4.29
C SER A 84 -7.73 -12.51 -5.33
N GLY A 85 -7.38 -13.72 -4.88
CA GLY A 85 -6.60 -14.64 -5.70
C GLY A 85 -5.24 -14.05 -6.04
N ASP A 86 -4.99 -13.84 -7.33
CA ASP A 86 -3.77 -13.25 -7.87
C ASP A 86 -3.78 -11.72 -7.87
N GLU A 87 -4.98 -11.12 -7.82
CA GLU A 87 -5.12 -9.67 -7.80
C GLU A 87 -4.62 -9.07 -6.47
N ARG A 88 -3.97 -7.91 -6.59
CA ARG A 88 -3.51 -7.04 -5.51
C ARG A 88 -4.10 -5.64 -5.74
N ARG A 89 -4.60 -5.03 -4.68
CA ARG A 89 -5.01 -3.60 -4.68
C ARG A 89 -4.37 -2.86 -3.53
N PHE A 90 -3.83 -1.69 -3.82
CA PHE A 90 -3.14 -0.84 -2.85
C PHE A 90 -3.96 0.40 -2.61
N LYS A 91 -4.46 0.57 -1.39
CA LYS A 91 -5.19 1.76 -0.94
C LYS A 91 -4.29 2.56 -0.01
N ASN A 92 -4.04 3.82 -0.36
CA ASN A 92 -3.22 4.71 0.46
C ASN A 92 -3.91 4.98 1.81
N VAL A 93 -3.15 4.99 2.89
CA VAL A 93 -3.68 5.15 4.25
C VAL A 93 -4.16 6.58 4.51
N ASP A 94 -3.50 7.58 3.92
CA ASP A 94 -3.78 9.01 4.15
C ASP A 94 -5.15 9.43 3.60
N ASN A 95 -5.41 9.11 2.33
CA ASN A 95 -6.55 9.65 1.58
C ASN A 95 -7.56 8.58 1.13
N GLY A 96 -7.23 7.29 1.26
CA GLY A 96 -8.09 6.19 0.81
C GLY A 96 -8.22 6.02 -0.72
N LEU A 97 -7.45 6.77 -1.50
CA LEU A 97 -7.29 6.57 -2.94
C LEU A 97 -6.43 5.32 -3.21
N VAL A 98 -6.50 4.81 -4.43
CA VAL A 98 -5.84 3.56 -4.82
C VAL A 98 -4.76 3.78 -5.87
N LEU A 99 -3.73 2.95 -5.83
CA LEU A 99 -2.66 2.93 -6.83
C LEU A 99 -3.24 2.51 -8.19
N GLY A 100 -3.05 3.33 -9.23
CA GLY A 100 -3.49 2.97 -10.57
C GLY A 100 -2.77 3.69 -11.71
N VAL A 101 -2.92 3.15 -12.91
CA VAL A 101 -2.29 3.66 -14.13
C VAL A 101 -3.08 4.82 -14.74
N LYS A 102 -2.37 5.88 -15.17
CA LYS A 102 -3.01 7.13 -15.65
C LYS A 102 -3.77 6.96 -16.95
N GLY A 103 -5.07 7.27 -16.89
CA GLY A 103 -5.98 7.20 -18.02
C GLY A 103 -6.13 5.80 -18.59
N SER A 104 -5.90 4.76 -17.78
CA SER A 104 -5.82 3.36 -18.24
C SER A 104 -4.86 3.16 -19.42
N ASN A 105 -3.82 3.99 -19.50
CA ASN A 105 -2.84 3.95 -20.57
C ASN A 105 -1.97 2.69 -20.43
N ILE A 106 -2.08 1.77 -21.40
CA ILE A 106 -1.32 0.51 -21.42
C ILE A 106 0.03 0.60 -22.13
N GLN A 107 0.43 1.80 -22.57
CA GLN A 107 1.67 2.02 -23.29
C GLN A 107 2.87 2.18 -22.34
N ASN A 108 4.07 1.89 -22.85
CA ASN A 108 5.31 2.13 -22.12
C ASN A 108 5.41 3.60 -21.69
N GLY A 109 5.88 3.82 -20.45
CA GLY A 109 5.96 5.15 -19.85
C GLY A 109 4.63 5.66 -19.28
N ALA A 110 3.57 4.84 -19.23
CA ALA A 110 2.36 5.19 -18.52
C ALA A 110 2.65 5.48 -17.05
N ASN A 111 2.20 6.64 -16.58
CA ASN A 111 2.45 7.07 -15.21
C ASN A 111 1.52 6.36 -14.21
N VAL A 112 2.03 6.11 -13.01
CA VAL A 112 1.26 5.57 -11.88
C VAL A 112 0.95 6.69 -10.90
N THR A 113 -0.32 6.81 -10.51
CA THR A 113 -0.79 7.85 -9.60
C THR A 113 -1.79 7.26 -8.61
N VAL A 114 -2.12 7.99 -7.55
CA VAL A 114 -3.31 7.66 -6.73
C VAL A 114 -4.59 8.06 -7.47
N ARG A 115 -5.65 7.25 -7.36
CA ARG A 115 -6.93 7.41 -8.07
C ARG A 115 -8.13 7.11 -7.18
N ASN A 116 -9.29 7.60 -7.62
CA ASN A 116 -10.54 7.22 -6.98
C ASN A 116 -10.73 5.70 -7.12
N PRO A 117 -11.13 4.99 -6.04
CA PRO A 117 -11.38 3.56 -6.11
C PRO A 117 -12.44 3.24 -7.16
N GLY A 118 -12.11 2.33 -8.06
CA GLY A 118 -12.98 1.77 -9.09
C GLY A 118 -12.77 0.26 -9.20
N ILE A 119 -13.49 -0.38 -10.12
CA ILE A 119 -13.35 -1.82 -10.38
C ILE A 119 -12.46 -2.14 -11.58
N GLY A 120 -11.96 -1.10 -12.28
CA GLY A 120 -11.20 -1.24 -13.51
C GLY A 120 -9.83 -1.89 -13.31
N PRO A 121 -9.31 -2.60 -14.33
CA PRO A 121 -8.05 -3.33 -14.26
C PRO A 121 -6.83 -2.41 -14.13
N GLU A 122 -6.95 -1.11 -14.44
CA GLU A 122 -5.87 -0.13 -14.24
C GLU A 122 -5.50 0.10 -12.77
N GLN A 123 -6.29 -0.46 -11.83
CA GLN A 123 -6.07 -0.42 -10.38
C GLN A 123 -5.75 -1.81 -9.79
N SER A 124 -5.69 -2.82 -10.65
CA SER A 124 -5.45 -4.23 -10.31
C SER A 124 -4.02 -4.60 -10.65
N TRP A 125 -3.30 -5.11 -9.66
CA TRP A 125 -1.88 -5.46 -9.80
C TRP A 125 -1.68 -6.94 -9.54
N PHE A 126 -0.60 -7.50 -10.08
CA PHE A 126 -0.19 -8.89 -9.84
C PHE A 126 1.26 -8.91 -9.37
N SER A 127 1.60 -9.89 -8.53
CA SER A 127 2.97 -10.09 -8.03
C SER A 127 3.37 -11.56 -8.21
N SER A 128 4.35 -11.82 -9.10
CA SER A 128 5.04 -13.10 -9.18
C SER A 128 6.47 -12.94 -8.68
N PRO A 129 6.91 -13.74 -7.69
CA PRO A 129 8.31 -13.73 -7.30
C PRO A 129 9.17 -14.24 -8.47
N LEU A 130 10.16 -13.44 -8.88
CA LEU A 130 11.29 -13.93 -9.68
C LEU A 130 12.37 -14.50 -8.73
N SER A 131 13.36 -15.21 -9.26
CA SER A 131 14.51 -15.67 -8.47
C SER A 131 15.15 -14.51 -7.69
N GLY A 132 15.09 -14.58 -6.35
CA GLY A 132 15.60 -13.53 -5.45
C GLY A 132 14.62 -12.39 -5.15
N GLY A 133 13.47 -12.32 -5.83
CA GLY A 133 12.41 -11.34 -5.60
C GLY A 133 11.24 -11.94 -4.83
N GLY A 134 10.69 -11.20 -3.87
CA GLY A 134 9.49 -11.60 -3.15
C GLY A 134 8.89 -10.44 -2.37
N ILE A 135 7.59 -10.49 -2.13
CA ILE A 135 6.97 -9.65 -1.10
C ILE A 135 7.42 -10.23 0.24
N VAL A 136 8.46 -9.64 0.84
CA VAL A 136 8.94 -10.06 2.15
C VAL A 136 8.10 -9.33 3.20
N SER A 137 7.19 -10.05 3.87
CA SER A 137 6.57 -9.56 5.09
C SER A 137 7.58 -9.66 6.23
N ARG A 138 8.42 -8.64 6.41
CA ARG A 138 9.24 -8.53 7.63
C ARG A 138 8.32 -8.03 8.75
N THR A 139 7.74 -8.95 9.51
CA THR A 139 7.08 -8.63 10.78
C THR A 139 8.16 -8.26 11.79
N GLY A 140 8.66 -7.03 11.72
CA GLY A 140 9.70 -6.52 12.61
C GLY A 140 9.73 -5.01 12.56
N THR A 141 9.62 -4.39 13.72
CA THR A 141 9.61 -2.94 13.91
C THR A 141 10.83 -2.32 13.23
N LEU A 142 10.59 -1.48 12.21
CA LEU A 142 11.61 -0.59 11.69
C LEU A 142 11.88 0.46 12.78
N ALA A 143 12.96 0.25 13.54
CA ALA A 143 13.48 1.28 14.42
C ALA A 143 13.93 2.48 13.57
N LYS A 144 13.57 3.68 14.04
CA LYS A 144 13.91 4.97 13.42
C LYS A 144 15.40 5.27 13.51
#